data_AF-A0A1G2ZP04-F1
#
_entry.id   AF-A0A1G2ZP04-F1
#
_cell.length_a   1.000
_cell.length_b   1.000
_cell.length_c   1.000
_cell.angle_alpha   90.00
_cell.angle_beta   90.00
_cell.angle_gamma   90.00
#
_symmetry.space_group_name_H-M   'P 1'
#
loop_
_entity.id
_entity.type
_entity.pdbx_description
1 polymer ?
#
loop_
_entity_poly.entity_id
_entity_poly.type
_entity_poly.pdbx_seq_one_letter_code
_entity_poly.pdbx_strand_id
1 'polypeptide(L)'
;MRRLSLGLIILILLQFAFGGQRSPQGNGNVTFWEDEDKEKNKPRTLSDIKSVISKLLATVQKGEEPAYEKIPSNTGKIIAGKMRKASLEAALAQLKIYRYLAGLPYKDIELNGEFSNGAQHAVVLMSILGRISHNPSKPADVPDDFFKIAFKGAASSNLAGGGESNLTTAINNWMSDSDKTNIDRLGHRRWLLNPSMKDVGFGFYNGFAAGWVVGGSRDSSPDYDFIAFPVPGFHPWTYFGTKWAWSVSINPKKYQKPEKGKVKVMVFPEKDGKKIDAPLRLDYENVSHDALGTPHCIIFRPILPASASSSTFIVEITGVKSSDGENKTISYSVKFVE
;
A
#
# COMPACT_ATOMS: atom_id res chain seq x y z
N MET A 1 -58.46 -1.42 -24.67
CA MET A 1 -58.85 -0.84 -25.98
C MET A 1 -58.07 0.45 -26.18
N ARG A 2 -57.37 0.57 -27.32
CA ARG A 2 -56.71 1.76 -27.91
C ARG A 2 -55.51 2.33 -27.12
N ARG A 3 -54.34 2.63 -27.70
CA ARG A 3 -53.75 2.45 -29.05
C ARG A 3 -52.23 2.67 -28.88
N LEU A 4 -51.44 1.96 -29.68
CA LEU A 4 -50.00 2.15 -29.87
C LEU A 4 -49.64 3.53 -30.43
N SER A 5 -48.46 4.05 -30.09
CA SER A 5 -47.60 4.77 -31.05
C SER A 5 -46.12 4.56 -30.71
N LEU A 6 -45.39 4.08 -31.74
CA LEU A 6 -43.95 3.87 -31.86
C LEU A 6 -43.14 5.19 -31.94
N GLY A 7 -41.83 5.07 -31.70
CA GLY A 7 -40.77 5.98 -32.19
C GLY A 7 -40.28 6.96 -31.11
N LEU A 8 -39.00 7.18 -30.86
CA LEU A 8 -37.79 7.01 -31.67
C LEU A 8 -36.57 7.03 -30.73
N ILE A 9 -35.60 6.14 -30.98
CA ILE A 9 -34.28 6.13 -30.35
C ILE A 9 -33.44 7.26 -30.95
N ILE A 10 -32.85 8.14 -30.14
CA ILE A 10 -31.73 8.99 -30.55
C ILE A 10 -30.61 8.92 -29.50
N LEU A 11 -29.52 8.29 -29.93
CA LEU A 11 -28.21 8.23 -29.30
C LEU A 11 -27.47 9.56 -29.63
N ILE A 12 -26.96 10.28 -28.64
CA ILE A 12 -26.07 11.42 -28.89
C ILE A 12 -24.64 11.02 -28.51
N LEU A 13 -23.87 10.63 -29.52
CA LEU A 13 -22.42 10.60 -29.56
C LEU A 13 -21.93 12.02 -29.94
N LEU A 14 -21.06 12.60 -29.13
CA LEU A 14 -20.32 13.82 -29.48
C LEU A 14 -18.87 13.43 -29.81
N GLN A 15 -18.62 13.26 -31.11
CA GLN A 15 -17.29 13.38 -31.72
C GLN A 15 -17.10 14.84 -32.14
N PHE A 16 -15.96 15.43 -31.79
CA PHE A 16 -15.39 16.55 -32.52
C PHE A 16 -13.98 16.18 -32.95
N ALA A 17 -13.77 16.07 -34.26
CA ALA A 17 -12.48 15.99 -34.91
C ALA A 17 -12.53 16.80 -36.21
N PHE A 18 -11.72 17.84 -36.30
CA PHE A 18 -11.07 18.40 -37.50
C PHE A 18 -9.90 19.22 -36.92
N GLY A 19 -8.63 19.08 -37.28
CA GLY A 19 -8.01 18.59 -38.51
C GLY A 19 -7.05 19.70 -38.98
N GLY A 20 -5.73 19.50 -38.86
CA GLY A 20 -4.72 20.45 -39.33
C GLY A 20 -3.29 20.01 -39.05
N GLN A 21 -2.62 19.41 -40.05
CA GLN A 21 -1.21 19.03 -40.04
C GLN A 21 -0.28 20.27 -40.18
N ARG A 22 0.76 20.35 -39.35
CA ARG A 22 2.19 20.22 -39.71
C ARG A 22 3.08 20.63 -38.54
N SER A 23 4.09 19.78 -38.26
CA SER A 23 5.26 20.07 -37.42
C SER A 23 6.11 21.20 -38.01
N PRO A 24 6.92 21.91 -37.19
CA PRO A 24 8.29 21.46 -36.99
C PRO A 24 8.83 21.63 -35.55
N GLN A 25 9.69 20.67 -35.18
CA GLN A 25 10.83 20.75 -34.28
C GLN A 25 10.83 21.83 -33.18
N GLY A 26 10.62 21.38 -31.94
CA GLY A 26 10.99 22.10 -30.73
C GLY A 26 11.43 21.09 -29.67
N ASN A 27 12.69 21.13 -29.29
CA ASN A 27 13.30 20.29 -28.26
C ASN A 27 12.48 20.33 -26.97
N GLY A 28 11.81 19.22 -26.67
CA GLY A 28 11.14 18.98 -25.40
C GLY A 28 11.49 17.56 -24.94
N ASN A 29 12.70 17.38 -24.43
CA ASN A 29 13.05 16.20 -23.67
C ASN A 29 12.14 16.17 -22.43
N VAL A 30 11.12 15.33 -22.45
CA VAL A 30 10.49 14.81 -21.24
C VAL A 30 10.98 13.38 -21.08
N THR A 31 12.19 13.25 -20.55
CA THR A 31 12.73 12.01 -20.01
C THR A 31 12.49 12.01 -18.51
N PHE A 32 11.45 11.31 -18.05
CA PHE A 32 11.31 10.92 -16.65
C PHE A 32 11.16 9.41 -16.53
N TRP A 33 12.21 8.71 -16.95
CA TRP A 33 12.63 7.40 -16.45
C TRP A 33 14.12 7.28 -16.79
N GLU A 34 14.96 8.18 -16.28
CA GLU A 34 16.40 7.93 -16.33
C GLU A 34 16.75 6.81 -15.35
N ASP A 35 16.82 5.63 -15.97
CA ASP A 35 17.85 4.61 -15.86
C ASP A 35 18.16 4.07 -14.44
N GLU A 36 17.50 2.94 -14.14
CA GLU A 36 18.13 1.75 -13.48
C GLU A 36 17.18 0.52 -13.49
N ASP A 37 15.85 0.70 -13.61
CA ASP A 37 14.86 -0.39 -13.48
C ASP A 37 14.30 -0.88 -14.86
N LYS A 38 15.15 -1.25 -15.83
CA LYS A 38 14.69 -1.76 -17.14
C LYS A 38 14.22 -3.23 -17.15
N GLU A 39 14.43 -3.99 -16.07
CA GLU A 39 13.95 -5.37 -15.95
C GLU A 39 12.89 -5.51 -14.86
N LYS A 40 11.65 -5.80 -15.27
CA LYS A 40 10.53 -6.12 -14.37
C LYS A 40 10.97 -7.25 -13.43
N ASN A 41 10.81 -7.06 -12.12
CA ASN A 41 11.13 -8.03 -11.07
C ASN A 41 12.63 -8.42 -10.94
N LYS A 42 13.59 -7.63 -11.45
CA LYS A 42 15.01 -7.87 -11.14
C LYS A 42 15.26 -7.67 -9.64
N PRO A 43 15.89 -8.63 -8.95
CA PRO A 43 16.30 -8.46 -7.56
C PRO A 43 17.20 -7.24 -7.39
N ARG A 44 16.85 -6.35 -6.47
CA ARG A 44 17.69 -5.19 -6.11
C ARG A 44 18.94 -5.66 -5.38
N THR A 45 20.09 -5.04 -5.63
CA THR A 45 21.32 -5.41 -4.92
C THR A 45 21.30 -4.90 -3.48
N LEU A 46 22.07 -5.52 -2.59
CA LEU A 46 22.22 -5.03 -1.21
C LEU A 46 22.81 -3.61 -1.15
N SER A 47 23.70 -3.27 -2.09
CA SER A 47 24.30 -1.94 -2.18
C SER A 47 23.23 -0.89 -2.49
N ASP A 48 22.36 -1.16 -3.47
CA ASP A 48 21.29 -0.25 -3.86
C ASP A 48 20.28 -0.08 -2.73
N ILE A 49 19.90 -1.18 -2.08
CA ILE A 49 18.99 -1.15 -0.94
C ILE A 49 19.53 -0.27 0.18
N LYS A 50 20.79 -0.49 0.59
CA LYS A 50 21.43 0.32 1.63
C LYS A 50 21.53 1.80 1.22
N SER A 51 21.91 2.07 -0.03
CA SER A 51 22.06 3.41 -0.57
C SER A 51 20.73 4.17 -0.58
N VAL A 52 19.65 3.58 -1.10
CA VAL A 52 18.33 4.22 -1.19
C VAL A 52 17.71 4.42 0.18
N ILE A 53 17.78 3.42 1.07
CA ILE A 53 17.28 3.56 2.45
C ILE A 53 18.04 4.69 3.16
N SER A 54 19.37 4.71 3.07
CA SER A 54 20.17 5.77 3.69
C SER A 54 19.80 7.16 3.15
N LYS A 55 19.56 7.30 1.84
CA LYS A 55 19.13 8.57 1.23
C LYS A 55 17.76 9.01 1.73
N LEU A 56 16.78 8.11 1.77
CA LEU A 56 15.42 8.42 2.25
C LEU A 56 15.38 8.77 3.73
N LEU A 57 16.20 8.11 4.56
CA LEU A 57 16.30 8.43 5.98
C LEU A 57 17.07 9.73 6.23
N ALA A 58 18.05 10.08 5.39
CA ALA A 58 18.80 11.33 5.52
C ALA A 58 17.93 12.58 5.27
N THR A 59 16.85 12.46 4.50
CA THR A 59 15.90 13.57 4.29
C THR A 59 14.98 13.79 5.49
N VAL A 60 14.89 12.83 6.40
CA VAL A 60 14.08 12.97 7.61
C VAL A 60 14.85 13.86 8.58
N GLN A 61 14.37 15.09 8.77
CA GLN A 61 14.91 15.94 9.82
C GLN A 61 14.75 15.22 11.17
N LYS A 62 15.87 15.04 11.88
CA LYS A 62 15.84 14.59 13.27
C LYS A 62 15.20 15.71 14.09
N GLY A 63 13.91 15.57 14.40
CA GLY A 63 13.12 16.58 15.07
C GLY A 63 12.57 16.05 16.38
N GLU A 64 12.97 16.71 17.47
CA GLU A 64 12.47 16.56 18.83
C GLU A 64 10.98 16.94 18.95
N GLU A 65 10.36 16.41 20.00
CA GLU A 65 9.01 16.70 20.47
C GLU A 65 8.70 18.21 20.59
N PRO A 66 7.43 18.65 20.45
CA PRO A 66 6.25 17.86 20.13
C PRO A 66 6.01 17.66 18.62
N ALA A 67 5.30 16.59 18.25
CA ALA A 67 4.97 16.21 16.87
C ALA A 67 4.05 17.19 16.08
N TYR A 68 3.65 18.32 16.68
CA TYR A 68 2.65 19.24 16.12
C TYR A 68 3.20 20.63 15.81
N GLU A 69 2.80 21.18 14.67
CA GLU A 69 2.93 22.62 14.36
C GLU A 69 1.79 23.39 15.03
N LYS A 70 0.59 22.82 15.03
CA LYS A 70 -0.58 23.30 15.78
C LYS A 70 -1.16 22.16 16.60
N ILE A 71 -1.20 22.33 17.91
CA ILE A 71 -1.65 21.29 18.85
C ILE A 71 -3.14 20.96 18.60
N PRO A 72 -3.51 19.68 18.39
CA PRO A 72 -4.91 19.26 18.32
C PRO A 72 -5.62 19.32 19.68
N SER A 73 -6.94 19.46 19.67
CA SER A 73 -7.78 19.35 20.86
C SER A 73 -9.04 18.55 20.57
N ASN A 74 -9.35 17.59 21.44
CA ASN A 74 -10.60 16.81 21.47
C ASN A 74 -11.56 17.23 22.61
N THR A 75 -11.18 18.20 23.44
CA THR A 75 -12.01 18.70 24.55
C THR A 75 -12.24 20.21 24.41
N GLY A 76 -13.40 20.69 24.89
CA GLY A 76 -13.81 22.09 24.71
C GLY A 76 -13.94 22.44 23.22
N LYS A 77 -13.13 23.39 22.74
CA LYS A 77 -13.09 23.70 21.30
C LYS A 77 -12.33 22.60 20.56
N ILE A 78 -13.06 21.84 19.73
CA ILE A 78 -12.49 20.78 18.88
C ILE A 78 -11.63 21.41 17.79
N ILE A 79 -10.37 20.98 17.71
CA ILE A 79 -9.37 21.51 16.78
C ILE A 79 -8.58 20.33 16.22
N ALA A 80 -8.54 20.18 14.90
CA ALA A 80 -7.78 19.11 14.26
C ALA A 80 -6.27 19.22 14.55
N GLY A 81 -5.78 20.46 14.68
CA GLY A 81 -4.36 20.74 14.76
C GLY A 81 -3.68 20.58 13.41
N LYS A 82 -2.35 20.47 13.42
CA LYS A 82 -1.52 20.27 12.23
C LYS A 82 -0.22 19.58 12.65
N MET A 83 0.10 18.48 11.99
CA MET A 83 1.37 17.76 12.19
C MET A 83 2.55 18.64 11.76
N ARG A 84 3.71 18.49 12.42
CA ARG A 84 4.96 19.07 11.91
C ARG A 84 5.32 18.41 10.58
N LYS A 85 5.93 19.20 9.69
CA LYS A 85 6.46 18.72 8.40
C LYS A 85 7.42 17.54 8.58
N ALA A 86 8.34 17.61 9.55
CA ALA A 86 9.29 16.53 9.83
C ALA A 86 8.62 15.19 10.17
N SER A 87 7.52 15.20 10.92
CA SER A 87 6.76 13.98 11.26
C SER A 87 6.07 13.37 10.04
N LEU A 88 5.52 14.21 9.16
CA LEU A 88 4.92 13.78 7.90
C LEU A 88 5.97 13.23 6.92
N GLU A 89 7.12 13.89 6.84
CA GLU A 89 8.25 13.46 5.99
C GLU A 89 8.87 12.15 6.48
N ALA A 90 8.95 11.93 7.79
CA ALA A 90 9.37 10.65 8.35
C ALA A 90 8.42 9.50 7.94
N ALA A 91 7.11 9.73 8.03
CA ALA A 91 6.09 8.76 7.61
C ALA A 91 6.17 8.49 6.09
N LEU A 92 6.33 9.55 5.29
CA LEU A 92 6.50 9.44 3.85
C LEU A 92 7.77 8.65 3.48
N ALA A 93 8.90 8.92 4.14
CA ALA A 93 10.15 8.18 3.92
C ALA A 93 9.98 6.68 4.24
N GLN A 94 9.33 6.35 5.36
CA GLN A 94 9.02 4.97 5.73
C GLN A 94 8.19 4.26 4.65
N LEU A 95 7.13 4.90 4.14
CA LEU A 95 6.32 4.37 3.04
C LEU A 95 7.15 4.20 1.76
N LYS A 96 7.95 5.20 1.39
CA LYS A 96 8.81 5.16 0.21
C LYS A 96 9.80 3.99 0.26
N ILE A 97 10.32 3.65 1.43
CA ILE A 97 11.22 2.50 1.60
C ILE A 97 10.48 1.19 1.29
N TYR A 98 9.31 0.96 1.88
CA TYR A 98 8.52 -0.24 1.58
C TYR A 98 8.18 -0.37 0.09
N ARG A 99 7.82 0.75 -0.54
CA ARG A 99 7.49 0.78 -1.98
C ARG A 99 8.71 0.54 -2.86
N TYR A 100 9.85 1.14 -2.52
CA TYR A 100 11.11 0.87 -3.20
C TYR A 100 11.48 -0.62 -3.14
N LEU A 101 11.42 -1.22 -1.94
CA LEU A 101 11.68 -2.64 -1.74
C LEU A 101 10.74 -3.49 -2.60
N ALA A 102 9.44 -3.15 -2.64
CA ALA A 102 8.44 -3.85 -3.41
C ALA A 102 8.52 -3.62 -4.94
N GLY A 103 9.51 -2.87 -5.44
CA GLY A 103 9.66 -2.59 -6.87
C GLY A 103 8.62 -1.60 -7.41
N LEU A 104 8.00 -0.80 -6.55
CA LEU A 104 6.95 0.15 -6.91
C LEU A 104 7.50 1.58 -7.06
N PRO A 105 6.82 2.44 -7.84
CA PRO A 105 7.10 3.87 -7.87
C PRO A 105 7.06 4.46 -6.45
N TYR A 106 8.14 5.15 -6.08
CA TYR A 106 8.31 5.75 -4.75
C TYR A 106 8.84 7.19 -4.81
N LYS A 107 9.65 7.54 -5.82
CA LYS A 107 10.32 8.85 -5.91
C LYS A 107 9.30 9.99 -5.97
N ASP A 108 8.28 9.82 -6.79
CA ASP A 108 7.23 10.80 -7.12
C ASP A 108 6.00 10.72 -6.20
N ILE A 109 6.08 10.01 -5.08
CA ILE A 109 5.01 10.02 -4.08
C ILE A 109 5.11 11.27 -3.22
N GLU A 110 3.99 11.96 -3.06
CA GLU A 110 3.92 13.27 -2.43
C GLU A 110 2.89 13.31 -1.30
N LEU A 111 3.14 14.21 -0.35
CA LEU A 111 2.19 14.54 0.70
C LEU A 111 1.17 15.53 0.15
N ASN A 112 -0.09 15.11 0.13
CA ASN A 112 -1.20 15.99 -0.20
C ASN A 112 -1.71 16.68 1.08
N GLY A 113 -1.77 18.01 1.04
CA GLY A 113 -2.18 18.84 2.17
C GLY A 113 -3.63 18.63 2.58
N GLU A 114 -4.54 18.46 1.63
CA GLU A 114 -5.95 18.17 1.91
C GLU A 114 -6.13 16.79 2.54
N PHE A 115 -5.38 15.80 2.04
CA PHE A 115 -5.39 14.44 2.58
C PHE A 115 -4.87 14.41 4.02
N SER A 116 -3.76 15.13 4.27
CA SER A 116 -3.19 15.24 5.62
C SER A 116 -4.13 15.98 6.57
N ASN A 117 -4.79 17.04 6.10
CA ASN A 117 -5.81 17.73 6.88
C ASN A 117 -6.99 16.80 7.21
N GLY A 118 -7.49 16.03 6.24
CA GLY A 118 -8.56 15.06 6.45
C GLY A 118 -8.18 13.94 7.41
N ALA A 119 -6.99 13.36 7.25
CA ALA A 119 -6.45 12.35 8.16
C ALA A 119 -6.30 12.89 9.60
N GLN A 120 -5.87 14.14 9.74
CA GLN A 120 -5.74 14.79 11.04
C GLN A 120 -7.10 15.04 11.71
N HIS A 121 -8.13 15.42 10.95
CA HIS A 121 -9.51 15.52 11.48
C HIS A 121 -10.03 14.13 11.91
N ALA A 122 -9.73 13.10 11.14
CA ALA A 122 -10.15 11.74 11.43
C ALA A 122 -9.60 11.24 12.77
N VAL A 123 -8.30 11.38 13.02
CA VAL A 123 -7.70 10.91 14.29
C VAL A 123 -8.20 11.68 15.51
N VAL A 124 -8.51 12.97 15.38
CA VAL A 124 -9.14 13.73 16.47
C VAL A 124 -10.56 13.21 16.74
N LEU A 125 -11.34 12.89 15.70
CA LEU A 125 -12.64 12.25 15.88
C LEU A 125 -12.51 10.85 16.50
N MET A 126 -11.55 10.03 16.08
CA MET A 126 -11.33 8.70 16.70
C MET A 126 -10.94 8.82 18.17
N SER A 127 -10.16 9.86 18.53
CA SER A 127 -9.81 10.19 19.91
C SER A 127 -11.04 10.59 20.73
N ILE A 128 -11.99 11.34 20.17
CA ILE A 128 -13.29 11.64 20.81
C ILE A 128 -14.11 10.35 21.01
N LEU A 129 -14.13 9.48 20.01
CA LEU A 129 -14.89 8.23 20.05
C LEU A 129 -14.24 7.12 20.91
N GLY A 130 -12.96 7.27 21.25
CA GLY A 130 -12.17 6.24 21.94
C GLY A 130 -11.93 4.96 21.12
N ARG A 131 -12.20 4.97 19.81
CA ARG A 131 -12.08 3.81 18.91
C ARG A 131 -11.89 4.23 17.46
N ILE A 132 -11.36 3.33 16.64
CA ILE A 132 -11.31 3.50 15.18
C ILE A 132 -12.66 3.13 14.53
N SER A 133 -13.02 3.83 13.46
CA SER A 133 -14.13 3.49 12.58
C SER A 133 -13.98 4.18 11.22
N HIS A 134 -14.15 3.44 10.14
CA HIS A 134 -14.21 4.00 8.78
C HIS A 134 -15.56 4.65 8.45
N ASN A 135 -16.59 4.40 9.27
CA ASN A 135 -17.93 4.97 9.09
C ASN A 135 -18.45 5.51 10.43
N PRO A 136 -17.77 6.50 11.03
CA PRO A 136 -18.12 7.00 12.35
C PRO A 136 -19.47 7.72 12.32
N SER A 137 -20.29 7.56 13.35
CA SER A 137 -21.47 8.41 13.58
C SER A 137 -21.05 9.74 14.19
N LYS A 138 -21.77 10.82 13.90
CA LYS A 138 -21.47 12.16 14.44
C LYS A 138 -21.80 12.24 15.94
N PRO A 139 -20.83 12.53 16.82
CA PRO A 139 -21.11 12.88 18.22
C PRO A 139 -21.81 14.24 18.31
N ALA A 140 -22.66 14.44 19.32
CA ALA A 140 -23.46 15.67 19.48
C ALA A 140 -22.60 16.95 19.54
N ASP A 141 -21.46 16.87 20.25
CA ASP A 141 -20.59 18.02 20.51
C ASP A 141 -19.60 18.32 19.36
N VAL A 142 -19.64 17.55 18.27
CA VAL A 142 -18.78 17.76 17.09
C VAL A 142 -19.49 18.65 16.07
N PRO A 143 -18.92 19.83 15.71
CA PRO A 143 -19.48 20.68 14.67
C PRO A 143 -19.60 19.96 13.32
N ASP A 144 -20.67 20.26 12.57
CA ASP A 144 -20.97 19.59 11.29
C ASP A 144 -19.83 19.65 10.29
N ASP A 145 -19.21 20.83 10.12
CA ASP A 145 -18.10 21.01 9.18
C ASP A 145 -16.86 20.20 9.58
N PHE A 146 -16.58 20.10 10.89
CA PHE A 146 -15.50 19.27 11.40
C PHE A 146 -15.78 17.80 11.11
N PHE A 147 -16.99 17.34 11.43
CA PHE A 147 -17.39 15.96 11.23
C PHE A 147 -17.33 15.57 9.75
N LYS A 148 -17.78 16.42 8.83
CA LYS A 148 -17.74 16.15 7.38
C LYS A 148 -16.33 15.87 6.88
N ILE A 149 -15.34 16.65 7.33
CA ILE A 149 -13.92 16.46 6.98
C ILE A 149 -13.39 15.18 7.64
N ALA A 150 -13.65 15.01 8.94
CA ALA A 150 -13.20 13.84 9.70
C ALA A 150 -13.76 12.52 9.13
N PHE A 151 -15.04 12.50 8.75
CA PHE A 151 -15.71 11.36 8.14
C PHE A 151 -15.04 10.97 6.82
N LYS A 152 -14.81 11.95 5.93
CA LYS A 152 -14.13 11.71 4.65
C LYS A 152 -12.70 11.18 4.88
N GLY A 153 -12.00 11.75 5.86
CA GLY A 153 -10.69 11.29 6.31
C GLY A 153 -10.71 9.84 6.77
N ALA A 154 -11.63 9.48 7.66
CA ALA A 154 -11.74 8.13 8.20
C ALA A 154 -12.09 7.09 7.13
N ALA A 155 -13.03 7.42 6.23
CA ALA A 155 -13.45 6.54 5.15
C ALA A 155 -12.38 6.31 4.07
N SER A 156 -11.38 7.20 3.97
CA SER A 156 -10.36 7.19 2.91
C SER A 156 -8.97 6.78 3.40
N SER A 157 -8.84 6.43 4.68
CA SER A 157 -7.56 6.18 5.33
C SER A 157 -7.40 4.74 5.79
N ASN A 158 -6.15 4.27 5.83
CA ASN A 158 -5.76 3.27 6.83
C ASN A 158 -5.91 3.89 8.22
N LEU A 159 -6.55 3.20 9.15
CA LEU A 159 -6.73 3.67 10.52
C LEU A 159 -5.97 2.76 11.48
N ALA A 160 -5.35 3.34 12.49
CA ALA A 160 -4.79 2.64 13.65
C ALA A 160 -5.17 3.40 14.92
N GLY A 161 -5.28 2.71 16.04
CA GLY A 161 -5.75 3.32 17.28
C GLY A 161 -5.45 2.53 18.53
N GLY A 162 -5.47 3.25 19.67
CA GLY A 162 -5.37 2.66 21.00
C GLY A 162 -3.95 2.36 21.50
N GLY A 163 -2.91 2.89 20.84
CA GLY A 163 -1.53 2.66 21.29
C GLY A 163 -0.41 2.99 20.31
N GLU A 164 -0.69 3.68 19.20
CA GLU A 164 0.36 4.07 18.27
C GLU A 164 1.30 5.10 18.92
N SER A 165 2.61 4.89 18.81
CA SER A 165 3.60 5.83 19.36
C SER A 165 3.87 7.01 18.43
N ASN A 166 3.81 6.80 17.12
CA ASN A 166 4.01 7.80 16.08
C ASN A 166 3.57 7.27 14.70
N LEU A 167 3.67 8.12 13.66
CA LEU A 167 3.27 7.76 12.31
C LEU A 167 4.14 6.66 11.66
N THR A 168 5.45 6.61 11.92
CA THR A 168 6.32 5.57 11.32
C THR A 168 6.00 4.19 11.89
N THR A 169 5.65 4.12 13.18
CA THR A 169 5.14 2.91 13.82
C THR A 169 3.82 2.47 13.20
N ALA A 170 2.90 3.41 12.97
CA ALA A 170 1.64 3.10 12.29
C ALA A 170 1.84 2.53 10.88
N ILE A 171 2.79 3.08 10.09
CA ILE A 171 3.16 2.54 8.77
C ILE A 171 3.68 1.10 8.89
N ASN A 172 4.53 0.81 9.87
CA ASN A 172 5.03 -0.56 10.10
C ASN A 172 3.90 -1.52 10.51
N ASN A 173 2.97 -1.07 11.35
CA ASN A 173 1.82 -1.87 11.77
C ASN A 173 0.87 -2.16 10.59
N TRP A 174 0.59 -1.15 9.75
CA TRP A 174 -0.16 -1.33 8.50
C TRP A 174 0.56 -2.21 7.48
N MET A 175 1.89 -2.22 7.44
CA MET A 175 2.65 -3.15 6.62
C MET A 175 2.69 -4.56 7.19
N SER A 176 2.67 -4.73 8.52
CA SER A 176 2.49 -6.03 9.16
C SER A 176 1.11 -6.59 8.85
N ASP A 177 0.04 -5.92 9.25
CA ASP A 177 -1.36 -6.26 8.95
C ASP A 177 -1.78 -7.72 9.28
N SER A 178 -1.01 -8.37 10.17
CA SER A 178 -1.04 -9.83 10.36
C SER A 178 -1.84 -10.28 11.58
N ASP A 179 -2.53 -9.35 12.23
CA ASP A 179 -3.41 -9.67 13.35
C ASP A 179 -4.66 -10.42 12.86
N LYS A 180 -5.36 -11.05 13.80
CA LYS A 180 -6.49 -11.93 13.53
C LYS A 180 -7.63 -11.27 12.76
N THR A 181 -7.76 -9.95 12.86
CA THR A 181 -8.87 -9.21 12.25
C THR A 181 -8.54 -8.67 10.86
N ASN A 182 -7.27 -8.72 10.44
CA ASN A 182 -6.82 -8.18 9.15
C ASN A 182 -6.12 -9.20 8.24
N ILE A 183 -5.55 -10.27 8.79
CA ILE A 183 -4.74 -11.25 8.05
C ILE A 183 -5.50 -11.91 6.88
N ASP A 184 -6.84 -11.93 6.91
CA ASP A 184 -7.67 -12.46 5.83
C ASP A 184 -7.66 -11.63 4.55
N ARG A 185 -7.30 -10.36 4.62
CA ARG A 185 -7.34 -9.43 3.47
C ARG A 185 -6.11 -8.57 3.29
N LEU A 186 -5.34 -8.31 4.36
CA LEU A 186 -4.17 -7.42 4.38
C LEU A 186 -4.43 -6.05 3.76
N GLY A 187 -5.58 -5.45 4.12
CA GLY A 187 -6.08 -4.24 3.47
C GLY A 187 -5.15 -3.04 3.58
N HIS A 188 -4.58 -2.82 4.76
CA HIS A 188 -3.70 -1.68 5.00
C HIS A 188 -2.43 -1.80 4.18
N ARG A 189 -1.79 -2.98 4.18
CA ARG A 189 -0.59 -3.26 3.40
C ARG A 189 -0.83 -3.08 1.91
N ARG A 190 -1.92 -3.64 1.39
CA ARG A 190 -2.22 -3.62 -0.05
C ARG A 190 -2.57 -2.21 -0.53
N TRP A 191 -3.19 -1.38 0.31
CA TRP A 191 -3.35 0.04 0.00
C TRP A 191 -2.01 0.79 -0.03
N LEU A 192 -1.10 0.58 0.93
CA LEU A 192 0.24 1.20 0.93
C LEU A 192 1.09 0.75 -0.28
N LEU A 193 0.92 -0.49 -0.71
CA LEU A 193 1.58 -1.07 -1.89
C LEU A 193 0.74 -0.93 -3.17
N ASN A 194 -0.28 -0.07 -3.20
CA ASN A 194 -1.07 0.17 -4.41
C ASN A 194 -0.14 0.71 -5.53
N PRO A 195 0.00 0.03 -6.68
CA PRO A 195 0.87 0.45 -7.77
C PRO A 195 0.57 1.85 -8.30
N SER A 196 -0.71 2.22 -8.30
CA SER A 196 -1.16 3.52 -8.80
C SER A 196 -1.03 4.65 -7.78
N MET A 197 -0.59 4.40 -6.55
CA MET A 197 -0.44 5.46 -5.55
C MET A 197 0.53 6.55 -6.01
N LYS A 198 0.12 7.81 -5.79
CA LYS A 198 0.91 9.02 -6.04
C LYS A 198 0.80 9.99 -4.85
N ASP A 199 -0.39 10.19 -4.33
CA ASP A 199 -0.61 11.12 -3.22
C ASP A 199 -1.05 10.38 -1.95
N VAL A 200 -0.51 10.83 -0.82
CA VAL A 200 -0.85 10.32 0.52
C VAL A 200 -1.01 11.47 1.50
N GLY A 201 -1.67 11.24 2.63
CA GLY A 201 -1.70 12.18 3.73
C GLY A 201 -1.73 11.48 5.07
N PHE A 202 -1.18 12.10 6.10
CA PHE A 202 -1.09 11.48 7.43
C PHE A 202 -1.61 12.39 8.52
N GLY A 203 -2.14 11.77 9.57
CA GLY A 203 -2.54 12.44 10.81
C GLY A 203 -2.30 11.54 12.02
N PHE A 204 -1.98 12.15 13.15
CA PHE A 204 -1.74 11.44 14.40
C PHE A 204 -2.26 12.23 15.61
N TYR A 205 -2.95 11.58 16.54
CA TYR A 205 -3.37 12.19 17.80
C TYR A 205 -3.74 11.14 18.86
N ASN A 206 -3.23 11.30 20.09
CA ASN A 206 -3.56 10.47 21.25
C ASN A 206 -3.52 8.95 20.98
N GLY A 207 -2.48 8.47 20.30
CA GLY A 207 -2.34 7.03 20.00
C GLY A 207 -3.21 6.52 18.85
N PHE A 208 -3.87 7.43 18.12
CA PHE A 208 -4.55 7.16 16.85
C PHE A 208 -3.74 7.70 15.68
N ALA A 209 -3.69 6.94 14.60
CA ALA A 209 -3.05 7.31 13.35
C ALA A 209 -4.01 7.10 12.17
N ALA A 210 -3.91 7.97 11.18
CA ALA A 210 -4.62 7.83 9.92
C ALA A 210 -3.65 8.08 8.76
N GLY A 211 -3.68 7.21 7.76
CA GLY A 211 -2.96 7.37 6.50
C GLY A 211 -3.95 7.36 5.36
N TRP A 212 -4.26 8.54 4.81
CA TRP A 212 -5.13 8.69 3.65
C TRP A 212 -4.44 8.10 2.42
N VAL A 213 -5.08 7.09 1.82
CA VAL A 213 -4.51 6.24 0.76
C VAL A 213 -5.43 6.08 -0.46
N VAL A 214 -6.64 6.66 -0.41
CA VAL A 214 -7.65 6.55 -1.47
C VAL A 214 -7.74 7.84 -2.29
N GLY A 215 -7.84 7.73 -3.62
CA GLY A 215 -8.12 8.86 -4.52
C GLY A 215 -6.89 9.63 -5.04
N GLY A 216 -5.70 9.42 -4.47
CA GLY A 216 -4.43 10.01 -4.91
C GLY A 216 -3.67 9.17 -5.93
N SER A 217 -4.30 8.85 -7.07
CA SER A 217 -3.71 7.93 -8.05
C SER A 217 -3.00 8.65 -9.20
N ARG A 218 -1.92 8.06 -9.69
CA ARG A 218 -1.30 8.44 -10.98
C ARG A 218 -2.19 8.04 -12.16
N ASP A 219 -2.02 8.73 -13.29
CA ASP A 219 -2.80 8.48 -14.52
C ASP A 219 -2.56 7.08 -15.11
N SER A 220 -1.34 6.55 -14.98
CA SER A 220 -0.98 5.22 -15.47
C SER A 220 -0.33 4.38 -14.37
N SER A 221 -0.98 3.24 -14.03
CA SER A 221 -0.36 2.24 -13.17
C SER A 221 0.90 1.70 -13.84
N PRO A 222 2.00 1.49 -13.09
CA PRO A 222 3.14 0.74 -13.61
C PRO A 222 2.68 -0.66 -14.01
N ASP A 223 3.39 -1.26 -14.97
CA ASP A 223 3.19 -2.66 -15.32
C ASP A 223 4.00 -3.56 -14.38
N TYR A 224 3.39 -4.62 -13.89
CA TYR A 224 3.97 -5.59 -12.97
C TYR A 224 3.34 -6.96 -13.22
N ASP A 225 3.96 -8.04 -12.78
CA ASP A 225 3.34 -9.38 -12.84
C ASP A 225 2.62 -9.68 -11.53
N PHE A 226 3.33 -9.48 -10.43
CA PHE A 226 2.81 -9.59 -9.08
C PHE A 226 3.61 -8.67 -8.13
N ILE A 227 3.06 -8.41 -6.96
CA ILE A 227 3.69 -7.66 -5.88
C ILE A 227 3.77 -8.60 -4.69
N ALA A 228 4.99 -9.00 -4.36
CA ALA A 228 5.26 -9.89 -3.23
C ALA A 228 5.73 -9.10 -2.01
N PHE A 229 5.33 -9.56 -0.84
CA PHE A 229 5.85 -9.10 0.44
C PHE A 229 5.96 -10.32 1.38
N PRO A 230 7.15 -10.69 1.87
CA PRO A 230 8.46 -10.08 1.60
C PRO A 230 8.84 -10.14 0.11
N VAL A 231 9.77 -9.27 -0.29
CA VAL A 231 10.07 -8.98 -1.70
C VAL A 231 11.03 -10.01 -2.29
N PRO A 232 10.99 -10.27 -3.62
CA PRO A 232 11.96 -11.13 -4.27
C PRO A 232 13.39 -10.59 -4.14
N GLY A 233 14.35 -11.47 -3.88
CA GLY A 233 15.74 -11.09 -3.65
C GLY A 233 15.99 -10.72 -2.19
N PHE A 234 16.72 -9.64 -1.95
CA PHE A 234 17.09 -9.20 -0.60
C PHE A 234 15.95 -8.42 0.07
N HIS A 235 15.52 -8.88 1.24
CA HIS A 235 14.51 -8.20 2.07
C HIS A 235 15.10 -7.88 3.44
N PRO A 236 15.29 -6.59 3.81
CA PRO A 236 15.87 -6.28 5.11
C PRO A 236 14.90 -6.60 6.26
N TRP A 237 15.41 -7.30 7.27
CA TRP A 237 14.63 -7.79 8.40
C TRP A 237 14.00 -6.68 9.23
N THR A 238 14.64 -5.50 9.28
CA THR A 238 14.10 -4.29 9.91
C THR A 238 12.75 -3.84 9.31
N TYR A 239 12.41 -4.28 8.10
CA TYR A 239 11.13 -4.02 7.42
C TYR A 239 10.30 -5.31 7.31
N PHE A 240 10.47 -6.22 8.27
CA PHE A 240 9.73 -7.48 8.37
C PHE A 240 9.65 -7.98 9.83
N GLY A 241 9.01 -9.12 10.05
CA GLY A 241 9.02 -9.80 11.35
C GLY A 241 8.56 -11.24 11.26
N THR A 242 8.91 -12.05 12.26
CA THR A 242 8.64 -13.51 12.27
C THR A 242 7.17 -13.89 12.12
N LYS A 243 6.25 -13.03 12.58
CA LYS A 243 4.80 -13.28 12.56
C LYS A 243 4.07 -12.53 11.43
N TRP A 244 4.81 -11.86 10.55
CA TRP A 244 4.22 -11.11 9.45
C TRP A 244 3.77 -12.09 8.37
N ALA A 245 2.52 -11.99 7.95
CA ALA A 245 1.96 -12.72 6.83
C ALA A 245 2.71 -12.35 5.56
N TRP A 246 2.95 -13.33 4.72
CA TRP A 246 3.47 -13.17 3.38
C TRP A 246 2.27 -12.98 2.44
N SER A 247 2.50 -12.28 1.33
CA SER A 247 1.44 -11.95 0.39
C SER A 247 1.97 -11.80 -1.02
N VAL A 248 1.20 -12.28 -1.99
CA VAL A 248 1.43 -12.07 -3.43
C VAL A 248 0.15 -11.52 -4.05
N SER A 249 0.16 -10.23 -4.40
CA SER A 249 -0.92 -9.59 -5.15
C SER A 249 -0.64 -9.69 -6.64
N ILE A 250 -1.48 -10.40 -7.39
CA ILE A 250 -1.24 -10.66 -8.82
C ILE A 250 -1.89 -9.60 -9.69
N ASN A 251 -1.27 -9.27 -10.84
CA ASN A 251 -1.83 -8.27 -11.74
C ASN A 251 -3.10 -8.81 -12.44
N PRO A 252 -4.29 -8.22 -12.21
CA PRO A 252 -5.54 -8.70 -12.82
C PRO A 252 -5.58 -8.54 -14.35
N LYS A 253 -4.67 -7.76 -14.94
CA LYS A 253 -4.52 -7.66 -16.40
C LYS A 253 -3.79 -8.87 -17.01
N LYS A 254 -2.99 -9.57 -16.21
CA LYS A 254 -2.12 -10.67 -16.65
C LYS A 254 -2.53 -12.03 -16.12
N TYR A 255 -3.29 -12.06 -15.04
CA TYR A 255 -3.74 -13.28 -14.39
C TYR A 255 -5.24 -13.30 -14.22
N GLN A 256 -5.83 -14.49 -14.31
CA GLN A 256 -7.21 -14.72 -13.92
C GLN A 256 -7.35 -14.63 -12.39
N LYS A 257 -8.59 -14.40 -11.93
CA LYS A 257 -8.92 -14.44 -10.50
C LYS A 257 -8.48 -15.78 -9.90
N PRO A 258 -7.61 -15.82 -8.89
CA PRO A 258 -7.15 -17.04 -8.28
C PRO A 258 -8.29 -17.69 -7.48
N GLU A 259 -8.49 -18.98 -7.68
CA GLU A 259 -9.54 -19.73 -7.00
C GLU A 259 -9.05 -20.29 -5.66
N LYS A 260 -9.82 -19.99 -4.60
CA LYS A 260 -9.56 -20.54 -3.27
C LYS A 260 -9.62 -22.07 -3.31
N GLY A 261 -8.62 -22.74 -2.75
CA GLY A 261 -8.50 -24.20 -2.75
C GLY A 261 -7.83 -24.81 -4.00
N LYS A 262 -7.69 -24.05 -5.11
CA LYS A 262 -6.87 -24.47 -6.26
C LYS A 262 -5.45 -23.93 -6.18
N VAL A 263 -5.29 -22.73 -5.61
CA VAL A 263 -3.96 -22.17 -5.32
C VAL A 263 -3.28 -23.01 -4.24
N LYS A 264 -2.04 -23.43 -4.50
CA LYS A 264 -1.18 -24.10 -3.51
C LYS A 264 0.08 -23.29 -3.31
N VAL A 265 0.42 -23.02 -2.06
CA VAL A 265 1.63 -22.28 -1.68
C VAL A 265 2.59 -23.21 -0.95
N MET A 266 3.86 -23.17 -1.34
CA MET A 266 4.95 -23.84 -0.65
C MET A 266 6.09 -22.86 -0.42
N VAL A 267 6.70 -22.92 0.77
CA VAL A 267 7.86 -22.12 1.15
C VAL A 267 8.96 -23.06 1.58
N PHE A 268 10.05 -23.12 0.83
CA PHE A 268 11.17 -24.01 1.09
C PHE A 268 12.34 -23.25 1.70
N PRO A 269 13.01 -23.75 2.74
CA PRO A 269 14.32 -23.24 3.11
C PRO A 269 15.31 -23.45 1.96
N GLU A 270 16.27 -22.54 1.85
CA GLU A 270 17.44 -22.71 0.99
C GLU A 270 18.70 -22.70 1.86
N LYS A 271 19.61 -23.64 1.59
CA LYS A 271 20.91 -23.72 2.23
C LYS A 271 21.99 -23.93 1.18
N ASP A 272 23.04 -23.10 1.22
CA ASP A 272 24.19 -23.18 0.31
C ASP A 272 23.78 -23.20 -1.18
N GLY A 273 22.79 -22.37 -1.55
CA GLY A 273 22.26 -22.27 -2.91
C GLY A 273 21.39 -23.44 -3.36
N LYS A 274 21.04 -24.36 -2.44
CA LYS A 274 20.18 -25.52 -2.73
C LYS A 274 18.86 -25.42 -1.98
N LYS A 275 17.76 -25.63 -2.70
CA LYS A 275 16.43 -25.81 -2.13
C LYS A 275 16.41 -27.05 -1.24
N ILE A 276 15.86 -26.93 -0.04
CA ILE A 276 15.57 -28.06 0.84
C ILE A 276 14.16 -28.54 0.52
N ASP A 277 14.00 -29.81 0.15
CA ASP A 277 12.73 -30.35 -0.37
C ASP A 277 11.57 -30.36 0.64
N ALA A 278 11.85 -30.25 1.94
CA ALA A 278 10.82 -30.16 2.97
C ALA A 278 10.33 -28.70 3.08
N PRO A 279 9.07 -28.39 2.68
CA PRO A 279 8.54 -27.04 2.85
C PRO A 279 8.26 -26.74 4.32
N LEU A 280 8.33 -25.46 4.67
CA LEU A 280 7.87 -24.96 5.95
C LEU A 280 6.36 -25.17 6.10
N ARG A 281 5.93 -25.50 7.31
CA ARG A 281 4.51 -25.50 7.65
C ARG A 281 3.97 -24.06 7.58
N LEU A 282 2.81 -23.90 6.97
CA LEU A 282 2.05 -22.66 7.00
C LEU A 282 1.06 -22.70 8.17
N ASP A 283 1.00 -21.64 8.98
CA ASP A 283 -0.01 -21.49 10.04
C ASP A 283 -1.22 -20.65 9.59
N TYR A 284 -1.16 -20.11 8.38
CA TYR A 284 -2.24 -19.37 7.74
C TYR A 284 -2.15 -19.46 6.21
N GLU A 285 -3.29 -19.60 5.54
CA GLU A 285 -3.44 -19.53 4.08
C GLU A 285 -4.81 -18.95 3.71
N ASN A 286 -4.85 -18.01 2.77
CA ASN A 286 -6.09 -17.49 2.20
C ASN A 286 -5.86 -16.91 0.79
N VAL A 287 -6.96 -16.72 0.06
CA VAL A 287 -7.01 -15.89 -1.14
C VAL A 287 -8.07 -14.82 -0.92
N SER A 288 -7.67 -13.55 -0.90
CA SER A 288 -8.57 -12.41 -0.82
C SER A 288 -8.85 -11.85 -2.21
N HIS A 289 -10.12 -11.55 -2.50
CA HIS A 289 -10.53 -10.92 -3.76
C HIS A 289 -10.85 -9.44 -3.62
N ASP A 290 -10.73 -8.88 -2.42
CA ASP A 290 -11.13 -7.50 -2.12
C ASP A 290 -10.34 -6.49 -2.96
N ALA A 291 -10.96 -5.38 -3.33
CA ALA A 291 -10.34 -4.33 -4.14
C ALA A 291 -9.59 -3.31 -3.27
N LEU A 292 -8.51 -3.74 -2.61
CA LEU A 292 -7.72 -2.94 -1.67
C LEU A 292 -6.39 -2.54 -2.34
N GLY A 293 -6.43 -1.55 -3.24
CA GLY A 293 -5.28 -1.19 -4.09
C GLY A 293 -5.17 -2.09 -5.32
N THR A 294 -4.70 -3.32 -5.15
CA THR A 294 -4.70 -4.37 -6.20
C THR A 294 -5.65 -5.50 -5.81
N PRO A 295 -6.64 -5.87 -6.63
CA PRO A 295 -7.49 -7.03 -6.35
C PRO A 295 -6.70 -8.33 -6.48
N HIS A 296 -7.17 -9.39 -5.81
CA HIS A 296 -6.57 -10.74 -5.84
C HIS A 296 -5.20 -10.83 -5.14
N CYS A 297 -5.24 -11.22 -3.86
CA CYS A 297 -4.06 -11.42 -3.04
C CYS A 297 -4.03 -12.84 -2.50
N ILE A 298 -2.93 -13.54 -2.73
CA ILE A 298 -2.62 -14.85 -2.14
C ILE A 298 -1.86 -14.57 -0.85
N ILE A 299 -2.42 -14.99 0.28
CA ILE A 299 -1.93 -14.67 1.61
C ILE A 299 -1.55 -15.97 2.30
N PHE A 300 -0.37 -16.01 2.91
CA PHE A 300 0.10 -17.19 3.62
C PHE A 300 1.08 -16.78 4.71
N ARG A 301 1.27 -17.60 5.74
CA ARG A 301 2.27 -17.32 6.76
C ARG A 301 3.07 -18.59 7.11
N PRO A 302 4.34 -18.67 6.71
CA PRO A 302 5.20 -19.77 7.11
C PRO A 302 5.60 -19.64 8.57
N ILE A 303 5.73 -20.78 9.26
CA ILE A 303 6.35 -20.84 10.58
C ILE A 303 7.87 -20.76 10.38
N LEU A 304 8.39 -19.55 10.56
CA LEU A 304 9.82 -19.26 10.36
C LEU A 304 10.68 -19.79 11.53
N PRO A 305 11.89 -20.30 11.25
CA PRO A 305 12.86 -20.65 12.28
C PRO A 305 13.39 -19.39 12.99
N ALA A 306 14.01 -19.56 14.16
CA ALA A 306 14.62 -18.45 14.90
C ALA A 306 15.74 -17.73 14.11
N SER A 307 16.42 -18.45 13.22
CA SER A 307 17.49 -17.91 12.35
C SER A 307 16.99 -17.22 11.08
N ALA A 308 15.69 -16.93 10.97
CA ALA A 308 15.09 -16.44 9.73
C ALA A 308 15.61 -15.06 9.27
N SER A 309 16.16 -14.23 10.16
CA SER A 309 16.66 -12.88 9.83
C SER A 309 17.79 -12.84 8.80
N SER A 310 18.50 -13.96 8.63
CA SER A 310 19.62 -14.10 7.68
C SER A 310 19.46 -15.32 6.75
N SER A 311 18.27 -15.93 6.72
CA SER A 311 17.98 -17.12 5.93
C SER A 311 17.43 -16.79 4.54
N THR A 312 17.59 -17.73 3.62
CA THR A 312 16.98 -17.69 2.29
C THR A 312 15.82 -18.68 2.22
N PHE A 313 14.74 -18.29 1.55
CA PHE A 313 13.55 -19.09 1.32
C PHE A 313 13.11 -19.01 -0.14
N ILE A 314 12.63 -20.12 -0.69
CA ILE A 314 12.07 -20.18 -2.04
C ILE A 314 10.55 -20.35 -1.91
N VAL A 315 9.80 -19.43 -2.51
CA VAL A 315 8.34 -19.49 -2.59
C VAL A 315 7.95 -20.09 -3.92
N GLU A 316 7.02 -21.05 -3.90
CA GLU A 316 6.38 -21.61 -5.08
C GLU A 316 4.86 -21.57 -4.92
N ILE A 317 4.19 -20.92 -5.87
CA ILE A 317 2.74 -20.79 -5.92
C ILE A 317 2.25 -21.37 -7.24
N THR A 318 1.43 -22.41 -7.14
CA THR A 318 0.84 -23.10 -8.30
C THR A 318 -0.68 -22.96 -8.28
N GLY A 319 -1.34 -23.35 -9.38
CA GLY A 319 -2.80 -23.24 -9.52
C GLY A 319 -3.27 -21.82 -9.88
N VAL A 320 -2.36 -20.93 -10.26
CA VAL A 320 -2.67 -19.64 -10.88
C VAL A 320 -2.69 -19.78 -12.40
N LYS A 321 -3.46 -18.92 -13.07
CA LYS A 321 -3.58 -18.92 -14.53
C LYS A 321 -3.31 -17.53 -15.09
N SER A 322 -2.62 -17.46 -16.21
CA SER A 322 -2.53 -16.22 -17.00
C SER A 322 -3.90 -15.84 -17.56
N SER A 323 -4.04 -14.63 -18.06
CA SER A 323 -5.28 -14.08 -18.61
C SER A 323 -5.83 -14.93 -19.77
N ASP A 324 -4.97 -15.56 -20.56
CA ASP A 324 -5.31 -16.52 -21.63
C ASP A 324 -5.72 -17.93 -21.14
N GLY A 325 -5.59 -18.22 -19.86
CA GLY A 325 -5.99 -19.49 -19.24
C GLY A 325 -4.89 -20.53 -19.12
N GLU A 326 -3.65 -20.24 -19.52
CA GLU A 326 -2.52 -21.15 -19.28
C GLU A 326 -2.21 -21.25 -17.79
N ASN A 327 -1.86 -22.46 -17.33
CA ASN A 327 -1.37 -22.63 -15.96
C ASN A 327 0.00 -21.93 -15.82
N LYS A 328 0.16 -21.14 -14.77
CA LYS A 328 1.42 -20.50 -14.40
C LYS A 328 1.84 -20.93 -13.00
N THR A 329 3.14 -20.88 -12.78
CA THR A 329 3.74 -20.99 -11.45
C THR A 329 4.43 -19.67 -11.15
N ILE A 330 4.10 -19.06 -10.01
CA ILE A 330 4.87 -17.93 -9.48
C ILE A 330 5.93 -18.53 -8.57
N SER A 331 7.20 -18.30 -8.87
CA SER A 331 8.33 -18.77 -8.07
C SER A 331 9.34 -17.64 -7.88
N TYR A 332 9.78 -17.44 -6.63
CA TYR A 332 10.79 -16.44 -6.31
C TYR A 332 11.54 -16.80 -5.03
N SER A 333 12.79 -16.33 -4.91
CA SER A 333 13.60 -16.47 -3.69
C SER A 333 13.53 -15.18 -2.87
N VAL A 334 13.53 -15.32 -1.55
CA VAL A 334 13.59 -14.25 -0.55
C VAL A 334 14.78 -14.53 0.34
N LYS A 335 15.74 -13.62 0.37
CA LYS A 335 16.89 -13.64 1.28
C LYS A 335 16.73 -12.52 2.29
N PHE A 336 16.46 -12.88 3.54
CA PHE A 336 16.46 -11.91 4.61
C PHE A 336 17.89 -11.48 4.95
N VAL A 337 18.04 -10.21 5.28
CA VAL A 337 19.31 -9.60 5.66
C VAL A 337 19.11 -8.63 6.82
N GLU A 338 20.14 -8.48 7.65
CA GLU A 338 20.14 -7.55 8.78
C GLU A 338 20.51 -6.12 8.39
#